data_AF-A0AA35RF28-F1
#
_entry.id   AF-A0AA35RF28-F1
#
_cell.length_a   1.000
_cell.length_b   1.000
_cell.length_c   1.000
_cell.angle_alpha   90.00
_cell.angle_beta   90.00
_cell.angle_gamma   90.00
#
_symmetry.space_group_name_H-M   'P 1'
#
loop_
_entity.id
_entity.type
_entity.pdbx_description
1 polymer ?
#
loop_
_entity_poly.entity_id
_entity_poly.type
_entity_poly.pdbx_seq_one_letter_code
_entity_poly.pdbx_strand_id
1 'polypeptide(L)'
;MASGVSAEELKLQLVSEERYLEDRVNHVERHVAALALDLGALVRKMARLRDKGDKIVSSVRDFASAEAGTMRKSLEGLGECLSAVENSQQLQIDRMEAKVVKPLLEYEGVCKKAKEEIRVAHGVWEKEVNKQRNMDRVRFRDPANRKRIVSSNSPSYVVPLHSSTFPKRGWT
;
A
#
# COMPACT_ATOMS: atom_id res chain seq x y z
N MET A 1 12.32 14.49 -42.46
CA MET A 1 11.16 15.33 -42.10
C MET A 1 10.76 14.93 -40.69
N ALA A 2 10.81 15.85 -39.73
CA ALA A 2 10.43 15.54 -38.35
C ALA A 2 8.91 15.36 -38.31
N SER A 3 8.48 14.11 -38.17
CA SER A 3 7.09 13.75 -37.86
C SER A 3 6.78 14.27 -36.45
N GLY A 4 6.48 15.56 -36.35
CA GLY A 4 6.11 16.19 -35.09
C GLY A 4 4.74 15.69 -34.71
N VAL A 5 4.69 14.82 -33.70
CA VAL A 5 3.45 14.40 -33.03
C VAL A 5 2.68 15.66 -32.63
N SER A 6 1.40 15.74 -33.00
CA SER A 6 0.58 16.92 -32.71
C SER A 6 0.34 17.04 -31.19
N ALA A 7 0.21 18.27 -30.68
CA ALA A 7 -0.08 18.50 -29.25
C ALA A 7 -1.35 17.76 -28.77
N GLU A 8 -2.32 17.57 -29.66
CA GLU A 8 -3.52 16.76 -29.43
C GLU A 8 -3.21 15.26 -29.23
N GLU A 9 -2.28 14.69 -30.00
CA GLU A 9 -1.90 13.27 -29.90
C GLU A 9 -1.13 13.00 -28.59
N LEU A 10 -0.22 13.91 -28.22
CA LEU A 10 0.50 13.85 -26.94
C LEU A 10 -0.48 13.95 -25.75
N LYS A 11 -1.49 14.81 -25.85
CA LYS A 11 -2.52 14.94 -24.81
C LYS A 11 -3.34 13.67 -24.66
N LEU A 12 -3.74 13.03 -25.77
CA LEU A 12 -4.50 11.79 -25.74
C LEU A 12 -3.69 10.63 -25.12
N GLN A 13 -2.41 10.52 -25.49
CA GLN A 13 -1.51 9.52 -24.92
C GLN A 13 -1.36 9.70 -23.40
N LEU A 14 -1.11 10.93 -22.93
CA LEU A 14 -0.98 11.25 -21.52
C LEU A 14 -2.22 10.88 -20.70
N VAL A 15 -3.41 11.26 -21.17
CA VAL A 15 -4.67 10.95 -20.48
C VAL A 15 -4.88 9.43 -20.38
N SER A 16 -4.51 8.70 -21.43
CA SER A 16 -4.61 7.24 -21.42
C SER A 16 -3.63 6.58 -20.43
N GLU A 17 -2.42 7.12 -20.31
CA GLU A 17 -1.38 6.63 -19.40
C GLU A 17 -1.71 6.94 -17.94
N GLU A 18 -2.18 8.16 -17.65
CA GLU A 18 -2.67 8.56 -16.33
C GLU A 18 -3.79 7.64 -15.86
N ARG A 19 -4.83 7.45 -16.69
CA ARG A 19 -5.96 6.57 -16.35
C ARG A 19 -5.49 5.15 -16.07
N TYR A 20 -4.56 4.63 -16.88
CA TYR A 20 -3.99 3.30 -16.66
C TYR A 20 -3.25 3.21 -15.31
N LEU A 21 -2.46 4.22 -14.95
CA LEU A 21 -1.76 4.26 -13.66
C LEU A 21 -2.73 4.38 -12.49
N GLU A 22 -3.74 5.24 -12.58
CA GLU A 22 -4.78 5.39 -11.55
C GLU A 22 -5.56 4.08 -11.35
N ASP A 23 -5.97 3.41 -12.43
CA ASP A 23 -6.68 2.13 -12.39
C ASP A 23 -5.85 1.07 -11.65
N ARG A 24 -4.54 1.04 -11.91
CA ARG A 24 -3.62 0.11 -11.23
C ARG A 24 -3.49 0.42 -9.75
N VAL A 25 -3.34 1.69 -9.37
CA VAL A 25 -3.24 2.08 -7.95
C VAL A 25 -4.56 1.75 -7.24
N ASN A 26 -5.70 2.08 -7.84
CA ASN A 26 -7.03 1.76 -7.31
C ASN A 26 -7.28 0.24 -7.20
N HIS A 27 -6.73 -0.55 -8.12
CA HIS A 27 -6.81 -2.01 -8.06
C HIS A 27 -6.02 -2.54 -6.85
N VAL A 28 -4.75 -2.13 -6.70
CA VAL A 28 -3.91 -2.56 -5.56
C VAL A 28 -4.53 -2.13 -4.23
N GLU A 29 -4.95 -0.87 -4.11
CA GLU A 29 -5.54 -0.33 -2.89
C GLU A 29 -6.76 -1.14 -2.43
N ARG A 30 -7.68 -1.47 -3.35
CA ARG A 30 -8.86 -2.28 -3.04
C ARG A 30 -8.49 -3.67 -2.55
N HIS A 31 -7.58 -4.36 -3.23
CA HIS A 31 -7.19 -5.72 -2.86
C HIS A 31 -6.42 -5.77 -1.54
N VAL A 32 -5.51 -4.82 -1.31
CA VAL A 32 -4.76 -4.73 -0.06
C VAL A 32 -5.67 -4.38 1.12
N ALA A 33 -6.62 -3.46 0.93
CA ALA A 33 -7.62 -3.13 1.94
C ALA A 33 -8.50 -4.33 2.30
N ALA A 34 -8.96 -5.10 1.30
CA ALA A 34 -9.73 -6.33 1.53
C ALA A 34 -8.92 -7.36 2.35
N LEU A 35 -7.66 -7.61 1.97
CA LEU A 35 -6.78 -8.51 2.72
C LEU A 35 -6.54 -8.03 4.16
N ALA A 36 -6.35 -6.72 4.38
CA ALA A 36 -6.18 -6.15 5.71
C ALA A 36 -7.41 -6.39 6.60
N LEU A 37 -8.61 -6.24 6.03
CA LEU A 37 -9.88 -6.48 6.72
C LEU A 37 -10.04 -7.96 7.11
N ASP A 38 -9.79 -8.87 6.17
CA ASP A 38 -9.91 -10.32 6.39
C ASP A 38 -8.91 -10.83 7.43
N LEU A 39 -7.65 -10.40 7.32
CA LEU A 39 -6.60 -10.78 8.27
C LEU A 39 -6.83 -10.14 9.65
N GLY A 40 -7.29 -8.90 9.70
CA GLY A 40 -7.73 -8.28 10.95
C GLY A 40 -8.89 -9.05 11.60
N ALA A 41 -9.82 -9.58 10.80
CA ALA A 41 -10.91 -10.42 11.31
C ALA A 41 -10.40 -11.76 11.84
N LEU A 42 -9.43 -12.37 11.16
CA LEU A 42 -8.77 -13.60 11.62
C LEU A 42 -8.08 -13.38 12.98
N VAL A 43 -7.29 -12.31 13.11
CA VAL A 43 -6.62 -11.96 14.38
C VAL A 43 -7.61 -11.78 15.52
N ARG A 44 -8.72 -11.04 15.29
CA ARG A 44 -9.78 -10.90 16.30
C ARG A 44 -10.42 -12.23 16.69
N LYS A 45 -10.54 -13.19 15.76
CA LYS A 45 -11.03 -14.54 16.08
C LYS A 45 -10.03 -15.31 16.94
N MET A 46 -8.73 -15.20 16.66
CA MET A 46 -7.67 -15.81 17.48
C MET A 46 -7.67 -15.23 18.89
N ALA A 47 -7.78 -13.91 19.06
CA ALA A 47 -7.88 -13.28 20.37
C ALA A 47 -9.06 -13.81 21.19
N ARG A 48 -10.25 -13.94 20.57
CA ARG A 48 -11.43 -14.54 21.24
C ARG A 48 -11.25 -16.01 21.60
N LEU A 49 -10.45 -16.77 20.84
CA LEU A 49 -10.14 -18.15 21.17
C LEU A 49 -9.24 -18.21 22.40
N ARG A 50 -8.22 -17.34 22.44
CA ARG A 50 -7.32 -17.19 23.59
C ARG A 50 -8.06 -16.79 24.86
N ASP A 51 -9.04 -15.89 24.77
CA ASP A 51 -9.92 -15.54 25.91
C ASP A 51 -10.69 -16.75 26.46
N LYS A 52 -11.03 -17.72 25.62
CA LYS A 52 -11.66 -18.97 26.07
C LYS A 52 -10.63 -19.92 26.69
N GLY A 53 -9.42 -19.96 26.13
CA GLY A 53 -8.30 -20.70 26.71
C GLY A 53 -7.97 -20.24 28.14
N ASP A 54 -7.88 -18.94 28.36
CA ASP A 54 -7.69 -18.33 29.68
C ASP A 54 -8.78 -18.75 30.69
N LYS A 55 -10.05 -18.83 30.25
CA LYS A 55 -11.15 -19.30 31.10
C LYS A 55 -10.96 -20.76 31.51
N ILE A 56 -10.52 -21.61 30.58
CA ILE A 56 -10.23 -23.02 30.89
C ILE A 56 -9.07 -23.11 31.90
N VAL A 57 -8.00 -22.34 31.70
CA VAL A 57 -6.88 -22.25 32.65
C VAL A 57 -7.40 -21.85 34.04
N SER A 58 -8.26 -20.84 34.13
CA SER A 58 -8.88 -20.42 35.39
C SER A 58 -9.68 -21.55 36.03
N SER A 59 -10.56 -22.22 35.28
CA SER A 59 -11.36 -23.32 35.81
C SER A 59 -10.52 -24.50 36.31
N VAL A 60 -9.41 -24.81 35.62
CA VAL A 60 -8.46 -25.85 36.08
C VAL A 60 -7.78 -25.43 37.38
N ARG A 61 -7.39 -24.16 37.52
CA ARG A 61 -6.79 -23.63 38.76
C ARG A 61 -7.79 -23.59 39.91
N ASP A 62 -9.03 -23.21 39.64
CA ASP A 62 -10.10 -23.23 40.64
C ASP A 62 -10.35 -24.66 41.13
N PHE A 63 -10.38 -25.64 40.22
CA PHE A 63 -10.49 -27.04 40.58
C PHE A 63 -9.28 -27.53 41.39
N ALA A 64 -8.05 -27.18 40.99
CA ALA A 64 -6.84 -27.50 41.74
C ALA A 64 -6.89 -26.96 43.18
N SER A 65 -7.44 -25.76 43.37
CA SER A 65 -7.55 -25.13 44.69
C SER A 65 -8.49 -25.88 45.65
N ALA A 66 -9.50 -26.57 45.12
CA ALA A 66 -10.44 -27.39 45.89
C ALA A 66 -9.91 -28.79 46.19
N GLU A 67 -8.95 -29.29 45.40
CA GLU A 67 -8.37 -30.61 45.53
C GLU A 67 -7.16 -30.65 46.47
N ALA A 68 -6.66 -31.84 46.82
CA ALA A 68 -5.46 -32.01 47.66
C ALA A 68 -4.53 -33.13 47.16
N GLY A 69 -3.32 -33.19 47.74
CA GLY A 69 -2.36 -34.28 47.47
C GLY A 69 -1.88 -34.33 46.02
N THR A 70 -1.90 -35.53 45.43
CA THR A 70 -1.45 -35.78 44.05
C THR A 70 -2.37 -35.17 43.01
N MET A 71 -3.69 -35.11 43.28
CA MET A 71 -4.68 -34.54 42.36
C MET A 71 -4.42 -33.04 42.14
N ARG A 72 -4.28 -32.27 43.23
CA ARG A 72 -3.93 -30.84 43.17
C ARG A 72 -2.68 -30.60 42.31
N LYS A 73 -1.58 -31.31 42.59
CA LYS A 73 -0.33 -31.18 41.84
C LYS A 73 -0.50 -31.48 40.34
N SER A 74 -1.30 -32.49 40.00
CA SER A 74 -1.58 -32.84 38.60
C SER A 74 -2.38 -31.75 37.87
N LEU A 75 -3.36 -31.14 38.55
CA LEU A 75 -4.16 -30.05 38.01
C LEU A 75 -3.37 -28.74 37.90
N GLU A 76 -2.50 -28.44 38.87
CA GLU A 76 -1.55 -27.32 38.79
C GLU A 76 -0.65 -27.46 37.55
N GLY A 77 -0.04 -28.64 37.36
CA GLY A 77 0.78 -28.93 36.17
C GLY A 77 0.00 -28.85 34.85
N LEU A 78 -1.25 -29.32 34.83
CA LEU A 78 -2.14 -29.15 33.67
C LEU A 78 -2.41 -27.66 33.38
N GLY A 79 -2.71 -26.88 34.41
CA GLY A 79 -2.95 -25.45 34.30
C GLY A 79 -1.72 -24.68 33.80
N GLU A 80 -0.52 -25.07 34.23
CA GLU A 80 0.75 -24.52 33.73
C GLU A 80 0.95 -24.83 32.24
N CYS A 81 0.71 -26.07 31.82
CA CYS A 81 0.82 -26.47 30.41
C CYS A 81 -0.16 -25.70 29.51
N LEU A 82 -1.43 -25.58 29.94
CA LEU A 82 -2.43 -24.80 29.23
C LEU A 82 -2.05 -23.31 29.18
N SER A 83 -1.56 -22.75 30.29
CA SER A 83 -1.08 -21.35 30.33
C SER A 83 0.05 -21.12 29.32
N ALA A 84 0.99 -22.05 29.19
CA ALA A 84 2.07 -21.96 28.22
C ALA A 84 1.56 -21.96 26.77
N VAL A 85 0.55 -22.79 26.47
CA VAL A 85 -0.11 -22.81 25.15
C VAL A 85 -0.78 -21.46 24.86
N GLU A 86 -1.54 -20.90 25.80
CA GLU A 86 -2.22 -19.62 25.62
C GLU A 86 -1.25 -18.44 25.50
N ASN A 87 -0.12 -18.47 26.21
CA ASN A 87 0.95 -17.48 26.04
C ASN A 87 1.57 -17.54 24.64
N SER A 88 1.77 -18.74 24.09
CA SER A 88 2.23 -18.90 22.70
C SER A 88 1.21 -18.37 21.69
N GLN A 89 -0.09 -18.57 21.93
CA GLN A 89 -1.14 -18.00 21.08
C GLN A 89 -1.12 -16.47 21.12
N GLN A 90 -0.92 -15.86 22.29
CA GLN A 90 -0.79 -14.40 22.41
C GLN A 90 0.38 -13.86 21.58
N LEU A 91 1.56 -14.50 21.67
CA LEU A 91 2.71 -14.13 20.85
C LEU A 91 2.42 -14.22 19.34
N GLN A 92 1.66 -15.23 18.92
CA GLN A 92 1.25 -15.38 17.53
C GLN A 92 0.27 -14.28 17.10
N ILE A 93 -0.70 -13.92 17.94
CA ILE A 93 -1.64 -12.81 17.73
C ILE A 93 -0.86 -11.50 17.54
N ASP A 94 0.02 -11.18 18.49
CA ASP A 94 0.83 -9.95 18.47
C ASP A 94 1.70 -9.88 17.21
N ARG A 95 2.32 -11.01 16.84
CA ARG A 95 3.14 -11.10 15.62
C ARG A 95 2.30 -10.90 14.37
N MET A 96 1.12 -11.50 14.29
CA MET A 96 0.22 -11.33 13.15
C MET A 96 -0.25 -9.88 13.02
N GLU A 97 -0.58 -9.22 14.12
CA GLU A 97 -0.93 -7.79 14.12
C GLU A 97 0.24 -6.94 13.63
N ALA A 98 1.44 -7.12 14.21
CA ALA A 98 2.59 -6.27 13.95
C ALA A 98 3.22 -6.50 12.57
N LYS A 99 3.32 -7.77 12.12
CA LYS A 99 4.05 -8.15 10.91
C LYS A 99 3.17 -8.37 9.69
N VAL A 100 1.85 -8.48 9.86
CA VAL A 100 0.94 -8.76 8.75
C VAL A 100 -0.13 -7.69 8.62
N VAL A 101 -0.96 -7.49 9.65
CA VAL A 101 -2.10 -6.56 9.56
C VAL A 101 -1.64 -5.11 9.45
N LYS A 102 -0.74 -4.67 10.32
CA LYS A 102 -0.26 -3.29 10.33
C LYS A 102 0.42 -2.87 9.02
N PRO A 103 1.34 -3.65 8.43
CA PRO A 103 1.93 -3.33 7.12
C PRO A 103 0.91 -3.21 5.99
N LEU A 104 -0.15 -4.04 6.00
CA LEU A 104 -1.23 -3.94 5.02
C LEU A 104 -2.05 -2.66 5.18
N LEU A 105 -2.28 -2.21 6.41
CA LEU A 105 -2.99 -0.95 6.67
C LEU A 105 -2.16 0.28 6.24
N GLU A 106 -0.84 0.23 6.40
CA GLU A 106 0.07 1.31 5.99
C GLU A 106 0.08 1.54 4.47
N TYR A 107 -0.31 0.54 3.67
CA TYR A 107 -0.42 0.66 2.22
C TYR A 107 -1.45 1.70 1.75
N GLU A 108 -2.42 2.07 2.59
CA GLU A 108 -3.31 3.19 2.30
C GLU A 108 -2.51 4.48 2.06
N GLY A 109 -1.50 4.75 2.88
CA GLY A 109 -0.60 5.90 2.72
C GLY A 109 0.25 5.81 1.45
N VAL A 110 0.73 4.62 1.12
CA VAL A 110 1.50 4.35 -0.10
C VAL A 110 0.64 4.64 -1.35
N CYS A 111 -0.59 4.14 -1.38
CA CYS A 111 -1.52 4.35 -2.49
C CYS A 111 -1.91 5.84 -2.61
N LYS A 112 -2.18 6.53 -1.49
CA LYS A 112 -2.44 7.99 -1.49
C LYS A 112 -1.28 8.77 -2.09
N LYS A 113 -0.05 8.45 -1.69
CA LYS A 113 1.15 9.09 -2.23
C LYS A 113 1.29 8.84 -3.73
N ALA A 114 1.09 7.60 -4.18
CA ALA A 114 1.16 7.27 -5.60
C ALA A 114 0.13 8.03 -6.44
N LYS A 115 -1.11 8.19 -5.95
CA LYS A 115 -2.13 9.01 -6.62
C LYS A 115 -1.73 10.49 -6.71
N GLU A 116 -1.15 11.04 -5.63
CA GLU A 116 -0.67 12.42 -5.65
C GLU A 116 0.50 12.60 -6.62
N GLU A 117 1.44 11.66 -6.69
CA GLU A 117 2.54 11.67 -7.65
C GLU A 117 2.01 11.65 -9.10
N ILE A 118 0.98 10.85 -9.40
CA ILE A 118 0.30 10.84 -10.70
C ILE A 118 -0.31 12.22 -11.01
N ARG A 119 -1.04 12.79 -10.06
CA ARG A 119 -1.69 14.11 -10.22
C ARG A 119 -0.68 15.24 -10.45
N VAL A 120 0.43 15.24 -9.70
CA VAL A 120 1.52 16.22 -9.87
C VAL A 120 2.16 16.05 -11.25
N ALA A 121 2.43 14.81 -11.68
CA ALA A 121 2.97 14.55 -13.00
C ALA A 121 2.04 15.06 -14.11
N HIS A 122 0.73 14.80 -13.99
CA HIS A 122 -0.27 15.32 -14.93
C HIS A 122 -0.21 16.86 -15.03
N GLY A 123 -0.15 17.56 -13.90
CA GLY A 123 -0.08 19.03 -13.89
C GLY A 123 1.20 19.60 -14.52
N VAL A 124 2.34 18.88 -14.43
CA VAL A 124 3.57 19.26 -15.12
C VAL A 124 3.42 19.07 -16.62
N TRP A 125 2.86 17.94 -17.05
CA TRP A 125 2.64 17.66 -18.46
C TRP A 125 1.64 18.60 -19.11
N GLU A 126 0.56 18.96 -18.42
CA GLU A 126 -0.43 19.91 -18.93
C GLU A 126 0.20 21.28 -19.24
N LYS A 127 1.13 21.75 -18.38
CA LYS A 127 1.90 22.98 -18.62
C LYS A 127 2.77 22.87 -19.86
N GLU A 128 3.44 21.73 -20.08
CA GLU A 128 4.29 21.53 -21.25
C GLU A 128 3.48 21.42 -22.55
N VAL A 129 2.32 20.74 -22.53
CA VAL A 129 1.39 20.70 -23.68
C VAL A 129 0.90 22.11 -24.02
N ASN A 130 0.56 22.92 -23.01
CA ASN A 130 0.13 24.30 -23.25
C ASN A 130 1.25 25.20 -23.80
N LYS A 131 2.48 25.00 -23.31
CA LYS A 131 3.67 25.67 -23.84
C LYS A 131 3.93 25.29 -25.30
N GLN A 132 3.80 24.00 -25.65
CA GLN A 132 3.94 23.51 -27.02
C GLN A 132 2.86 24.10 -27.95
N ARG A 133 1.59 24.12 -27.52
CA ARG A 133 0.50 24.79 -28.25
C ARG A 133 0.79 26.26 -28.51
N ASN A 134 1.32 26.98 -27.51
CA ASN A 134 1.69 28.37 -27.67
C ASN A 134 2.85 28.56 -28.67
N MET A 135 3.87 27.70 -28.63
CA MET A 135 4.96 27.70 -29.61
C MET A 135 4.47 27.44 -31.03
N ASP A 136 3.55 26.50 -31.22
CA ASP A 136 2.99 26.19 -32.53
C ASP A 136 2.14 27.35 -33.07
N ARG A 137 1.40 28.05 -32.20
CA ARG A 137 0.67 29.28 -32.56
C ARG A 137 1.61 30.41 -33.00
N VAL A 138 2.74 30.61 -32.30
CA VAL A 138 3.74 31.62 -32.67
C VAL A 138 4.43 31.25 -33.99
N ARG A 139 4.77 29.97 -34.21
CA ARG A 139 5.35 29.47 -35.46
C ARG A 139 4.44 29.66 -36.67
N PHE A 140 3.11 29.57 -36.48
CA PHE A 140 2.13 29.81 -37.54
C PHE A 140 1.96 31.29 -37.88
N ARG A 141 2.08 32.18 -36.88
CA ARG A 141 1.93 33.64 -37.06
C ARG A 141 3.13 34.33 -37.70
N ASP A 142 4.36 33.84 -37.51
CA ASP A 142 5.56 34.45 -38.06
C ASP A 142 6.59 33.39 -38.49
N PRO A 143 6.70 33.10 -39.81
CA PRO A 143 7.64 32.12 -40.35
C PRO A 143 9.12 32.47 -40.12
N ALA A 144 9.48 33.75 -39.95
CA ALA A 144 10.86 34.21 -39.78
C ALA A 144 11.39 33.89 -38.37
N ASN A 145 10.52 33.81 -37.37
CA ASN A 145 10.87 33.50 -35.99
C ASN A 145 11.20 32.00 -35.76
N ARG A 146 10.99 31.15 -36.78
CA ARG A 146 11.26 29.71 -36.75
C ARG A 146 12.69 29.38 -36.32
N LYS A 147 13.69 30.18 -36.72
CA LYS A 147 15.11 29.94 -36.39
C LYS A 147 15.47 30.26 -34.93
N ARG A 148 14.73 31.16 -34.26
CA ARG A 148 14.97 31.56 -32.85
C ARG A 148 14.33 30.63 -31.82
N ILE A 149 13.26 29.93 -32.21
CA ILE A 149 12.52 29.02 -31.30
C ILE A 149 13.24 27.68 -31.16
N VAL A 150 13.96 27.23 -32.19
CA VAL A 150 14.69 25.95 -32.19
C VAL A 150 15.82 25.92 -31.16
N SER A 151 16.44 27.07 -30.84
CA SER A 151 17.54 27.15 -29.86
C SER A 151 17.09 27.16 -28.38
N SER A 152 15.79 27.22 -28.10
CA SER A 152 15.23 27.19 -26.73
C SER A 152 14.54 25.85 -26.39
N ASN A 153 14.49 24.92 -27.36
CA ASN A 153 13.80 23.64 -27.23
C ASN A 153 14.76 22.56 -26.71
N SER A 154 15.29 22.74 -25.50
CA SER A 154 15.88 21.64 -24.74
C SER A 154 14.76 20.92 -23.97
N PRO A 155 14.52 19.62 -24.19
CA PRO A 155 13.56 18.87 -23.39
C PRO A 155 14.06 18.83 -21.95
N SER A 156 13.42 19.61 -21.07
CA SER A 156 13.62 19.48 -19.64
C SER A 156 12.63 18.43 -19.15
N TYR A 157 13.19 17.37 -18.56
CA TYR A 157 12.54 16.27 -17.84
C TYR A 157 12.27 14.98 -18.61
N VAL A 158 13.04 13.95 -18.25
CA VAL A 158 12.79 12.53 -18.54
C VAL A 158 12.00 11.99 -17.36
N VAL A 159 10.76 11.55 -17.58
CA VAL A 159 10.02 10.80 -16.56
C VAL A 159 10.76 9.48 -16.34
N PRO A 160 11.21 9.14 -15.12
CA PRO A 160 11.70 7.80 -14.84
C PRO A 160 10.50 6.85 -14.79
N LEU A 161 10.00 6.44 -15.95
CA LEU A 161 9.05 5.33 -16.09
C LEU A 161 9.78 4.00 -15.86
N HIS A 162 10.28 3.79 -14.64
CA HIS A 162 10.60 2.46 -14.07
C HIS A 162 11.19 2.52 -12.64
N SER A 163 10.90 3.50 -11.78
CA SER A 163 11.32 3.38 -10.37
C SER A 163 10.14 3.03 -9.48
N SER A 164 10.04 1.72 -9.20
CA SER A 164 9.26 1.09 -8.12
C SER A 164 8.55 2.07 -7.18
N THR A 165 7.31 2.43 -7.48
CA THR A 165 6.41 3.14 -6.55
C THR A 165 6.03 2.28 -5.35
N PHE A 166 6.37 0.98 -5.39
CA PHE A 166 6.27 0.09 -4.24
C PHE A 166 7.61 -0.01 -3.50
N PRO A 167 7.59 0.06 -2.15
CA PRO A 167 8.81 -0.07 -1.35
C PRO A 167 9.53 -1.39 -1.69
N LYS A 168 10.82 -1.29 -2.04
CA LYS A 168 11.68 -2.46 -2.33
C LYS A 168 11.97 -3.33 -1.10
N ARG A 169 11.69 -2.82 0.10
CA ARG A 169 11.73 -3.62 1.33
C ARG A 169 10.41 -4.36 1.45
N GLY A 170 10.36 -5.52 0.80
CA GLY A 170 9.35 -6.52 1.05
C GLY A 170 9.33 -6.91 2.53
N TRP A 171 8.15 -7.34 2.97
CA TRP A 171 7.81 -8.05 4.19
C TRP A 171 9.02 -8.80 4.83
N THR A 172 9.82 -8.11 5.65
CA THR A 172 10.88 -8.68 6.50
C THR A 172 10.75 -8.08 7.90
#